data_AF-A0A8H6RVV9-F1
#
_entry.id   AF-A0A8H6RVV9-F1
#
_cell.length_a   1.000
_cell.length_b   1.000
_cell.length_c   1.000
_cell.angle_alpha   90.00
_cell.angle_beta   90.00
_cell.angle_gamma   90.00
#
_symmetry.space_group_name_H-M   'P 1'
#
loop_
_entity.id
_entity.type
_entity.pdbx_description
1 polymer ?
#
loop_
_entity_poly.entity_id
_entity_poly.type
_entity_poly.pdbx_seq_one_letter_code
_entity_poly.pdbx_strand_id
1 'polypeptide(L)'
;MDQNLTPTPSPQTPRLSFFQRHFTKPVAPTADPEKSRSAGDRRFSFASKGFLISIAAIALMLFGIIAAAVMLTIGRNRAQGADDFPVLHAKPVRLAIQDNFPDPALYYENGTWYAVATNNAAGVLFLHGANATKNSVAFGQANVQMATSTDFINWKLTDLAQQPLPTTGAWAQRRVKHPANEPKPLSSTWAPALIKRDDGKYVMYYSATWTGEYPYKRINGHPTRPQPHCVGAAVSLGFDPAGPYEPLAEPLACPIKEGGAIDPEVIRDIDGSLWVTWKVDGNNVGLGGSCGNTISPQAPTPIMIQKMEADGVTPVKGTLTQILDRTELDGPLVEAPALVRTHEGKYFLFFSSGCTRSPSYSVKYAVADKITGPYVRASETLLKTGTFGLEAPGSVGIAADDDGGYRMAFHARSPNKLIGRVRKMYTTTLKFTGDTVELVFAKEWKDHEDEHKSA
;
A
#
# COMPACT_ATOMS: atom_id res chain seq x y z
N MET A 1 -96.33 41.60 48.19
CA MET A 1 -95.66 40.56 49.00
C MET A 1 -94.87 39.71 48.03
N ASP A 2 -93.62 40.10 47.77
CA ASP A 2 -92.45 39.73 48.59
C ASP A 2 -92.09 38.26 48.38
N GLN A 3 -91.05 38.00 47.60
CA GLN A 3 -89.64 37.87 48.04
C GLN A 3 -89.34 36.48 48.58
N ASN A 4 -88.58 35.71 47.81
CA ASN A 4 -87.24 35.21 48.17
C ASN A 4 -86.82 34.19 47.10
N LEU A 5 -85.85 34.55 46.26
CA LEU A 5 -84.41 34.40 46.51
C LEU A 5 -83.98 32.92 46.50
N THR A 6 -83.54 32.48 45.32
CA THR A 6 -82.50 31.46 45.17
C THR A 6 -81.35 32.06 44.36
N PRO A 7 -80.09 31.88 44.75
CA PRO A 7 -78.96 32.62 44.19
C PRO A 7 -78.59 32.17 42.78
N THR A 8 -78.30 33.18 41.96
CA THR A 8 -77.81 33.13 40.59
C THR A 8 -76.44 32.44 40.51
N PRO A 9 -76.24 31.47 39.60
CA PRO A 9 -74.88 31.09 39.21
C PRO A 9 -74.27 32.25 38.42
N SER A 10 -73.13 32.77 38.90
CA SER A 10 -72.32 33.75 38.17
C SER A 10 -72.15 33.30 36.72
N PRO A 11 -72.40 34.18 35.72
CA PRO A 11 -72.19 33.83 34.32
C PRO A 11 -70.72 33.45 34.15
N GLN A 12 -70.49 32.18 33.80
CA GLN A 12 -69.16 31.76 33.38
C GLN A 12 -68.77 32.65 32.21
N THR A 13 -67.80 33.53 32.44
CA THR A 13 -67.25 34.40 31.40
C THR A 13 -66.74 33.46 30.29
N PRO A 14 -67.23 33.59 29.05
CA PRO A 14 -66.97 32.59 28.01
C PRO A 14 -65.47 32.48 27.78
N ARG A 15 -64.91 31.31 28.09
CA ARG A 15 -63.50 31.02 27.86
C ARG A 15 -63.27 30.92 26.35
N LEU A 16 -62.33 31.71 25.84
CA LEU A 16 -61.88 31.60 24.45
C LEU A 16 -61.47 30.15 24.15
N SER A 17 -61.86 29.64 22.98
CA SER A 17 -61.38 28.33 22.52
C SER A 17 -59.86 28.37 22.29
N PHE A 18 -59.22 27.20 22.30
CA PHE A 18 -57.79 27.08 22.03
C PHE A 18 -57.39 27.80 20.72
N PHE A 19 -58.21 27.65 19.68
CA PHE A 19 -58.01 28.29 18.38
C PHE A 19 -58.10 29.82 18.48
N GLN A 20 -59.16 30.35 19.10
CA GLN A 20 -59.35 31.79 19.27
C GLN A 20 -58.26 32.44 20.13
N ARG A 21 -57.70 31.68 21.09
CA ARG A 21 -56.65 32.18 21.96
C ARG A 21 -55.30 32.30 21.24
N HIS A 22 -54.97 31.35 20.37
CA HIS A 22 -53.62 31.24 19.81
C HIS A 22 -53.51 31.64 18.34
N PHE A 23 -54.60 31.57 17.56
CA PHE A 23 -54.57 31.75 16.10
C PHE A 23 -55.26 33.02 15.60
N THR A 24 -55.92 33.79 16.47
CA THR A 24 -56.66 35.01 16.10
C THR A 24 -56.22 36.24 16.91
N LYS A 25 -56.40 37.45 16.35
CA LYS A 25 -56.18 38.76 17.02
C LYS A 25 -57.44 39.63 16.97
N PRO A 26 -57.66 40.54 17.95
CA PRO A 26 -58.78 41.49 17.93
C PRO A 26 -58.77 42.42 16.71
N VAL A 27 -59.94 42.85 16.24
CA VAL A 27 -60.11 43.64 15.00
C VAL A 27 -60.07 45.17 15.21
N ALA A 28 -60.25 45.69 16.44
CA ALA A 28 -60.36 47.13 16.69
C ALA A 28 -59.09 47.78 17.32
N PRO A 29 -58.73 49.05 16.99
CA PRO A 29 -57.40 49.63 17.28
C PRO A 29 -57.19 50.19 18.70
N THR A 30 -58.23 50.33 19.52
CA THR A 30 -58.15 51.01 20.84
C THR A 30 -58.40 50.09 22.05
N ALA A 31 -58.58 48.78 21.82
CA ALA A 31 -58.71 47.81 22.90
C ALA A 31 -57.38 47.10 23.16
N ASP A 32 -56.84 47.26 24.36
CA ASP A 32 -55.66 46.55 24.85
C ASP A 32 -55.83 45.02 24.60
N PRO A 33 -55.01 44.42 23.72
CA PRO A 33 -55.21 43.05 23.26
C PRO A 33 -55.02 42.01 24.37
N GLU A 34 -54.44 42.40 25.52
CA GLU A 34 -54.29 41.52 26.69
C GLU A 34 -55.50 41.55 27.65
N LYS A 35 -56.42 42.52 27.51
CA LYS A 35 -57.57 42.69 28.42
C LYS A 35 -58.94 42.37 27.80
N SER A 36 -59.09 42.34 26.47
CA SER A 36 -60.35 41.97 25.82
C SER A 36 -60.52 40.45 25.69
N ARG A 37 -61.49 39.89 26.44
CA ARG A 37 -61.86 38.45 26.43
C ARG A 37 -63.12 38.14 25.61
N SER A 38 -63.58 39.06 24.76
CA SER A 38 -64.75 38.83 23.91
C SER A 38 -64.41 37.95 22.70
N ALA A 39 -65.23 36.92 22.47
CA ALA A 39 -65.10 36.02 21.32
C ALA A 39 -65.55 36.66 19.99
N GLY A 40 -66.35 37.73 20.05
CA GLY A 40 -67.11 38.26 18.90
C GLY A 40 -66.29 39.00 17.84
N ASP A 41 -65.08 39.48 18.15
CA ASP A 41 -64.32 40.39 17.27
C ASP A 41 -62.85 39.99 17.10
N ARG A 42 -62.58 38.71 16.83
CA ARG A 42 -61.22 38.22 16.56
C ARG A 42 -61.12 37.62 15.17
N ARG A 43 -60.09 37.99 14.40
CA ARG A 43 -59.79 37.42 13.08
C ARG A 43 -58.51 36.61 13.10
N PHE A 44 -58.46 35.56 12.30
CA PHE A 44 -57.25 34.77 12.09
C PHE A 44 -56.10 35.67 11.67
N SER A 45 -54.92 35.43 12.23
CA SER A 45 -53.74 36.24 11.96
C SER A 45 -52.53 35.37 11.75
N PHE A 46 -51.84 35.58 10.62
CA PHE A 46 -50.54 34.99 10.33
C PHE A 46 -49.45 35.47 11.30
N ALA A 47 -49.68 36.59 12.00
CA ALA A 47 -48.80 37.10 13.06
C ALA A 47 -49.24 36.64 14.47
N SER A 48 -50.12 35.64 14.58
CA SER A 48 -50.53 35.05 15.86
C SER A 48 -49.48 34.04 16.35
N LYS A 49 -49.36 33.90 17.68
CA LYS A 49 -48.36 33.00 18.29
C LYS A 49 -48.58 31.54 17.86
N GLY A 50 -49.83 31.09 17.79
CA GLY A 50 -50.19 29.73 17.36
C GLY A 50 -49.78 29.47 15.92
N PHE A 51 -50.07 30.40 14.99
CA PHE A 51 -49.72 30.22 13.59
C PHE A 51 -48.19 30.21 13.36
N LEU A 52 -47.47 31.12 14.01
CA LEU A 52 -46.01 31.18 13.90
C LEU A 52 -45.33 29.93 14.48
N ILE A 53 -45.81 29.43 15.62
CA ILE A 53 -45.31 28.18 16.22
C ILE A 53 -45.63 26.97 15.32
N SER A 54 -46.81 26.93 14.71
CA SER A 54 -47.16 25.85 13.77
C SER A 54 -46.28 25.87 12.52
N ILE A 55 -45.97 27.04 11.95
CA ILE A 55 -45.02 27.13 10.83
C ILE A 55 -43.61 26.70 11.25
N ALA A 56 -43.13 27.15 12.42
CA ALA A 56 -41.82 26.75 12.92
C ALA A 56 -41.72 25.23 13.15
N ALA A 57 -42.77 24.61 13.68
CA ALA A 57 -42.84 23.17 13.88
C ALA A 57 -42.86 22.41 12.54
N ILE A 58 -43.65 22.87 11.56
CA ILE A 58 -43.70 22.28 10.23
C ILE A 58 -42.35 22.43 9.50
N ALA A 59 -41.69 23.59 9.62
CA ALA A 59 -40.38 23.83 9.04
C ALA A 59 -39.30 22.93 9.66
N LEU A 60 -39.31 22.73 10.98
CA LEU A 60 -38.42 21.80 11.67
C LEU A 60 -38.66 20.35 11.25
N MET A 61 -39.92 19.95 11.07
CA MET A 61 -40.26 18.60 10.62
C MET A 61 -39.82 18.36 9.17
N LEU A 62 -40.04 19.34 8.28
CA LEU A 62 -39.54 19.30 6.91
C LEU A 62 -38.02 19.29 6.86
N PHE A 63 -37.34 20.05 7.71
CA PHE A 63 -35.89 20.02 7.81
C PHE A 63 -35.38 18.64 8.27
N GLY A 64 -36.05 18.01 9.24
CA GLY A 64 -35.75 16.65 9.68
C GLY A 64 -35.93 15.61 8.57
N ILE A 65 -37.02 15.70 7.79
CA ILE A 65 -37.27 14.78 6.67
C ILE A 65 -36.24 14.98 5.55
N ILE A 66 -35.91 16.22 5.21
CA ILE A 66 -34.90 16.53 4.19
C ILE A 66 -33.52 16.09 4.68
N ALA A 67 -33.16 16.32 5.94
CA ALA A 67 -31.92 15.84 6.53
C ALA A 67 -31.83 14.31 6.53
N ALA A 68 -32.93 13.61 6.85
CA ALA A 68 -32.99 12.14 6.77
C ALA A 68 -32.88 11.63 5.33
N ALA A 69 -33.55 12.28 4.38
CA ALA A 69 -33.46 11.94 2.95
C ALA A 69 -32.05 12.20 2.40
N VAL A 70 -31.40 13.30 2.79
CA VAL A 70 -30.01 13.62 2.44
C VAL A 70 -29.04 12.64 3.10
N MET A 71 -29.26 12.25 4.36
CA MET A 71 -28.47 11.20 5.03
C MET A 71 -28.66 9.82 4.39
N LEU A 72 -29.86 9.47 3.94
CA LEU A 72 -30.11 8.24 3.18
C LEU A 72 -29.50 8.29 1.78
N THR A 73 -29.43 9.46 1.14
CA THR A 73 -28.84 9.65 -0.18
C THR A 73 -27.30 9.71 -0.10
N ILE A 74 -26.73 10.35 0.93
CA ILE A 74 -25.30 10.28 1.25
C ILE A 74 -24.93 8.87 1.72
N GLY A 75 -25.80 8.18 2.45
CA GLY A 75 -25.66 6.77 2.82
C GLY A 75 -25.66 5.84 1.61
N ARG A 76 -26.57 6.04 0.65
CA ARG A 76 -26.62 5.30 -0.62
C ARG A 76 -25.45 5.64 -1.56
N ASN A 77 -25.02 6.90 -1.63
CA ASN A 77 -23.88 7.31 -2.45
C ASN A 77 -22.52 6.99 -1.80
N ARG A 78 -22.44 6.87 -0.47
CA ARG A 78 -21.30 6.20 0.21
C ARG A 78 -21.34 4.69 -0.02
N ALA A 79 -22.51 4.06 0.02
CA ALA A 79 -22.65 2.63 -0.28
C ALA A 79 -22.42 2.28 -1.77
N GLN A 80 -22.53 3.25 -2.69
CA GLN A 80 -22.15 3.09 -4.10
C GLN A 80 -20.77 3.71 -4.43
N GLY A 81 -20.09 4.31 -3.45
CA GLY A 81 -18.81 5.02 -3.63
C GLY A 81 -17.66 4.49 -2.76
N ALA A 82 -17.93 3.57 -1.84
CA ALA A 82 -16.94 2.90 -1.00
C ALA A 82 -17.22 1.39 -0.96
N ASP A 83 -16.20 0.61 -1.30
CA ASP A 83 -15.93 -0.70 -0.69
C ASP A 83 -16.82 -1.90 -0.99
N ASP A 84 -17.08 -2.19 -2.27
CA ASP A 84 -17.40 -3.58 -2.70
C ASP A 84 -16.26 -4.15 -3.57
N PHE A 85 -15.09 -4.32 -2.94
CA PHE A 85 -14.41 -5.60 -3.10
C PHE A 85 -15.08 -6.54 -2.11
N PRO A 86 -15.52 -7.74 -2.52
CA PRO A 86 -16.26 -8.63 -1.64
C PRO A 86 -15.47 -8.81 -0.34
N VAL A 87 -16.18 -8.57 0.75
CA VAL A 87 -15.74 -8.80 2.12
C VAL A 87 -14.86 -10.05 2.22
N LEU A 88 -13.69 -9.82 2.81
CA LEU A 88 -12.67 -10.73 3.35
C LEU A 88 -13.20 -12.02 4.01
N HIS A 89 -13.71 -13.01 3.27
CA HIS A 89 -14.02 -14.33 3.87
C HIS A 89 -13.63 -15.57 3.04
N ALA A 90 -13.14 -15.46 1.81
CA ALA A 90 -12.91 -16.65 0.97
C ALA A 90 -11.46 -16.86 0.49
N LYS A 91 -10.53 -15.93 0.75
CA LYS A 91 -9.16 -16.03 0.23
C LYS A 91 -8.14 -15.52 1.27
N PRO A 92 -6.97 -16.16 1.41
CA PRO A 92 -5.93 -15.76 2.37
C PRO A 92 -5.13 -14.51 1.95
N VAL A 93 -5.60 -13.73 0.97
CA VAL A 93 -4.91 -12.55 0.42
C VAL A 93 -5.79 -11.31 0.56
N ARG A 94 -5.17 -10.19 0.95
CA ARG A 94 -5.85 -8.90 1.15
C ARG A 94 -5.17 -7.78 0.36
N LEU A 95 -5.96 -6.94 -0.31
CA LEU A 95 -5.47 -5.68 -0.89
C LEU A 95 -5.08 -4.72 0.25
N ALA A 96 -3.85 -4.23 0.24
CA ALA A 96 -3.29 -3.38 1.28
C ALA A 96 -3.13 -1.92 0.84
N ILE A 97 -2.56 -1.68 -0.35
CA ILE A 97 -2.36 -0.32 -0.90
C ILE A 97 -2.86 -0.29 -2.35
N GLN A 98 -3.70 0.71 -2.67
CA GLN A 98 -4.30 0.87 -4.00
C GLN A 98 -3.43 1.69 -4.98
N ASP A 99 -2.50 2.48 -4.46
CA ASP A 99 -1.51 3.21 -5.25
C ASP A 99 -0.52 2.26 -5.93
N ASN A 100 0.30 2.81 -6.83
CA ASN A 100 1.41 2.06 -7.41
C ASN A 100 2.49 1.87 -6.34
N PHE A 101 2.49 0.70 -5.72
CA PHE A 101 3.41 0.30 -4.66
C PHE A 101 4.16 -0.98 -5.06
N PRO A 102 5.09 -0.87 -6.02
CA PRO A 102 5.79 -2.03 -6.52
C PRO A 102 6.99 -2.44 -5.68
N ASP A 103 7.21 -3.75 -5.64
CA ASP A 103 8.39 -4.38 -5.05
C ASP A 103 8.47 -4.08 -3.53
N PRO A 104 7.40 -4.43 -2.78
CA PRO A 104 7.36 -4.15 -1.35
C PRO A 104 8.33 -5.07 -0.59
N ALA A 105 9.31 -4.50 0.09
CA ALA A 105 10.06 -5.19 1.14
C ALA A 105 9.45 -4.89 2.51
N LEU A 106 9.43 -5.87 3.40
CA LEU A 106 8.86 -5.76 4.74
C LEU A 106 9.93 -5.73 5.81
N TYR A 107 9.71 -4.89 6.81
CA TYR A 107 10.44 -4.90 8.05
C TYR A 107 9.46 -4.74 9.21
N TYR A 108 9.71 -5.39 10.34
CA TYR A 108 8.87 -5.32 11.52
C TYR A 108 9.71 -5.02 12.76
N GLU A 109 9.25 -4.08 13.57
CA GLU A 109 9.87 -3.77 14.84
C GLU A 109 8.87 -3.09 15.79
N ASN A 110 8.88 -3.50 17.07
CA ASN A 110 8.11 -2.88 18.15
C ASN A 110 6.62 -2.66 17.81
N GLY A 111 5.95 -3.70 17.29
CA GLY A 111 4.52 -3.62 16.94
C GLY A 111 4.22 -2.88 15.63
N THR A 112 5.23 -2.40 14.90
CA THR A 112 5.05 -1.63 13.67
C THR A 112 5.67 -2.35 12.47
N TRP A 113 4.85 -2.54 11.44
CA TRP A 113 5.27 -2.96 10.12
C TRP A 113 5.67 -1.75 9.29
N TYR A 114 6.78 -1.87 8.60
CA TYR A 114 7.29 -0.95 7.60
C TYR A 114 7.32 -1.69 6.26
N ALA A 115 6.71 -1.11 5.25
CA ALA A 115 6.84 -1.55 3.87
C ALA A 115 7.58 -0.45 3.09
N VAL A 116 8.73 -0.77 2.51
CA VAL A 116 9.43 0.11 1.57
C VAL A 116 9.28 -0.43 0.16
N ALA A 117 9.23 0.46 -0.84
CA ALA A 117 8.97 0.05 -2.22
C ALA A 117 9.69 0.92 -3.24
N THR A 118 9.83 0.35 -4.44
CA THR A 118 10.25 1.05 -5.66
C THR A 118 9.46 2.35 -5.81
N ASN A 119 10.08 3.41 -6.36
CA ASN A 119 9.39 4.65 -6.66
C ASN A 119 8.07 4.43 -7.43
N ASN A 120 7.01 5.12 -7.00
CA ASN A 120 5.64 4.95 -7.48
C ASN A 120 5.38 5.36 -8.95
N ALA A 121 6.34 5.94 -9.67
CA ALA A 121 6.22 6.11 -11.12
C ALA A 121 6.69 4.89 -11.93
N ALA A 122 7.40 3.95 -11.29
CA ALA A 122 7.99 2.81 -11.99
C ALA A 122 6.93 1.81 -12.46
N GLY A 123 7.05 1.41 -13.73
CA GLY A 123 6.33 0.27 -14.27
C GLY A 123 4.81 0.46 -14.42
N VAL A 124 4.30 1.70 -14.43
CA VAL A 124 2.90 1.98 -14.77
C VAL A 124 2.67 1.72 -16.27
N LEU A 125 1.65 0.94 -16.60
CA LEU A 125 1.25 0.71 -18.00
C LEU A 125 0.05 1.58 -18.34
N PHE A 126 -0.01 2.08 -19.58
CA PHE A 126 -1.13 2.89 -20.09
C PHE A 126 -1.44 4.11 -19.20
N LEU A 127 -0.42 4.93 -18.89
CA LEU A 127 -0.57 6.12 -18.05
C LEU A 127 -1.65 7.06 -18.63
N HIS A 128 -2.61 7.51 -17.81
CA HIS A 128 -3.77 8.31 -18.22
C HIS A 128 -3.46 9.81 -18.50
N GLY A 129 -2.33 10.11 -19.14
CA GLY A 129 -1.93 11.48 -19.50
C GLY A 129 -1.22 12.27 -18.38
N ALA A 130 -0.80 13.50 -18.68
CA ALA A 130 0.12 14.29 -17.83
C ALA A 130 -0.46 14.67 -16.45
N ASN A 131 -1.79 14.75 -16.30
CA ASN A 131 -2.45 15.11 -15.03
C ASN A 131 -2.82 13.91 -14.15
N ALA A 132 -2.61 12.68 -14.62
CA ALA A 132 -2.99 11.43 -13.96
C ALA A 132 -2.39 11.28 -12.54
N THR A 133 -1.35 12.05 -12.25
CA THR A 133 -0.44 11.91 -11.11
C THR A 133 -0.74 12.87 -9.96
N LYS A 134 -1.66 13.84 -10.15
CA LYS A 134 -2.00 14.88 -9.15
C LYS A 134 -2.58 14.34 -7.84
N ASN A 135 -3.10 13.12 -7.87
CA ASN A 135 -3.78 12.49 -6.73
C ASN A 135 -2.97 11.35 -6.09
N SER A 136 -1.76 11.08 -6.57
CA SER A 136 -0.90 10.06 -5.98
C SER A 136 0.18 10.75 -5.16
N VAL A 137 0.37 10.29 -3.92
CA VAL A 137 1.30 10.89 -2.97
C VAL A 137 2.68 10.96 -3.60
N ALA A 138 3.17 12.18 -3.82
CA ALA A 138 4.52 12.44 -4.31
C ALA A 138 4.91 11.61 -5.55
N PHE A 139 3.98 11.46 -6.51
CA PHE A 139 4.17 10.62 -7.70
C PHE A 139 5.48 10.92 -8.42
N GLY A 140 6.34 9.91 -8.53
CA GLY A 140 7.63 10.05 -9.19
C GLY A 140 8.57 11.02 -8.47
N GLN A 141 8.38 11.31 -7.18
CA GLN A 141 9.24 12.24 -6.42
C GLN A 141 10.15 11.53 -5.41
N ALA A 142 9.64 10.58 -4.63
CA ALA A 142 10.44 9.88 -3.61
C ALA A 142 11.40 8.86 -4.26
N ASN A 143 12.68 8.77 -3.87
CA ASN A 143 13.54 7.69 -4.40
C ASN A 143 13.03 6.32 -3.96
N VAL A 144 12.69 6.21 -2.69
CA VAL A 144 12.03 5.05 -2.08
C VAL A 144 10.78 5.57 -1.41
N GLN A 145 9.65 4.89 -1.62
CA GLN A 145 8.41 5.18 -0.91
C GLN A 145 8.25 4.23 0.28
N MET A 146 7.43 4.61 1.25
CA MET A 146 7.19 3.82 2.45
C MET A 146 5.72 3.86 2.86
N ALA A 147 5.27 2.78 3.50
CA ALA A 147 4.02 2.72 4.24
C ALA A 147 4.25 2.03 5.58
N THR A 148 3.43 2.35 6.58
CA THR A 148 3.47 1.72 7.91
C THR A 148 2.12 1.15 8.31
N SER A 149 2.12 0.12 9.15
CA SER A 149 0.91 -0.47 9.73
C SER A 149 1.19 -1.07 11.11
N THR A 150 0.26 -0.94 12.05
CA THR A 150 0.37 -1.55 13.39
C THR A 150 -0.44 -2.84 13.53
N ASP A 151 -1.24 -3.18 12.52
CA ASP A 151 -2.14 -4.34 12.53
C ASP A 151 -2.00 -5.19 11.26
N PHE A 152 -1.06 -4.84 10.38
CA PHE A 152 -0.83 -5.43 9.04
C PHE A 152 -2.04 -5.33 8.09
N ILE A 153 -3.06 -4.58 8.49
CA ILE A 153 -4.36 -4.44 7.81
C ILE A 153 -4.49 -3.00 7.31
N ASN A 154 -4.38 -2.03 8.20
CA ASN A 154 -4.52 -0.62 7.87
C ASN A 154 -3.13 -0.04 7.60
N TRP A 155 -2.88 0.29 6.35
CA TRP A 155 -1.59 0.82 5.88
C TRP A 155 -1.68 2.31 5.61
N LYS A 156 -0.74 3.07 6.17
CA LYS A 156 -0.59 4.50 5.95
C LYS A 156 0.63 4.76 5.07
N LEU A 157 0.42 5.32 3.88
CA LEU A 157 1.51 5.83 3.05
C LEU A 157 2.17 7.04 3.71
N THR A 158 3.49 7.07 3.68
CA THR A 158 4.31 8.12 4.27
C THR A 158 4.43 9.33 3.32
N ASP A 159 4.45 10.54 3.89
CA ASP A 159 4.62 11.78 3.13
C ASP A 159 6.04 11.92 2.56
N LEU A 160 6.20 12.65 1.45
CA LEU A 160 7.50 12.85 0.78
C LEU A 160 8.59 13.42 1.70
N ALA A 161 8.20 14.29 2.63
CA ALA A 161 9.13 14.91 3.58
C ALA A 161 9.79 13.87 4.51
N GLN A 162 9.17 12.70 4.64
CA GLN A 162 9.61 11.56 5.44
C GLN A 162 10.07 10.39 4.55
N GLN A 163 10.41 10.64 3.28
CA GLN A 163 10.91 9.58 2.42
C GLN A 163 12.20 8.95 3.01
N PRO A 164 12.35 7.62 2.97
CA PRO A 164 13.52 6.97 3.55
C PRO A 164 14.84 7.38 2.88
N LEU A 165 14.85 7.53 1.55
CA LEU A 165 16.07 7.79 0.79
C LEU A 165 16.01 9.15 0.07
N PRO A 166 16.28 10.28 0.73
CA PRO A 166 16.21 11.60 0.09
C PRO A 166 17.21 11.79 -1.07
N THR A 167 18.37 11.13 -1.00
CA THR A 167 19.41 11.18 -2.02
C THR A 167 19.95 9.78 -2.32
N THR A 168 20.45 9.59 -3.54
CA THR A 168 21.14 8.35 -3.97
C THR A 168 22.65 8.58 -4.02
N GLY A 169 23.41 7.48 -4.08
CA GLY A 169 24.87 7.55 -4.20
C GLY A 169 25.32 8.32 -5.45
N ALA A 170 26.51 8.91 -5.42
CA ALA A 170 27.00 9.74 -6.53
C ALA A 170 27.15 8.98 -7.85
N TRP A 171 27.35 7.66 -7.78
CA TRP A 171 27.38 6.73 -8.91
C TRP A 171 26.01 6.56 -9.60
N ALA A 172 24.92 6.79 -8.88
CA ALA A 172 23.57 6.59 -9.36
C ALA A 172 23.05 7.83 -10.10
N GLN A 173 22.19 7.62 -11.09
CA GLN A 173 21.56 8.72 -11.82
C GLN A 173 20.74 9.53 -10.83
N ARG A 174 21.21 10.75 -10.56
CA ARG A 174 20.46 11.71 -9.75
C ARG A 174 19.21 12.09 -10.53
N ARG A 175 18.10 12.21 -9.80
CA ARG A 175 16.89 12.79 -10.37
C ARG A 175 17.20 14.18 -10.90
N VAL A 176 16.97 14.39 -12.19
CA VAL A 176 16.77 15.74 -12.70
C VAL A 176 15.38 16.15 -12.23
N LYS A 177 15.20 17.39 -11.75
CA LYS A 177 13.85 17.91 -11.44
C LYS A 177 13.01 17.80 -12.70
N HIS A 178 12.14 16.79 -12.78
CA HIS A 178 11.24 16.63 -13.91
C HIS A 178 10.21 17.77 -13.86
N PRO A 179 9.95 18.47 -14.98
CA PRO A 179 8.84 19.41 -15.06
C PRO A 179 7.54 18.65 -14.74
N ALA A 180 6.64 19.28 -13.97
CA ALA A 180 5.35 18.69 -13.57
C ALA A 180 4.45 18.24 -14.75
N ASN A 181 4.83 18.56 -15.99
CA ASN A 181 4.08 18.31 -17.21
C ASN A 181 4.71 17.23 -18.13
N GLU A 182 5.80 16.57 -17.73
CA GLU A 182 6.36 15.46 -18.51
C GLU A 182 5.70 14.11 -18.16
N PRO A 183 5.20 13.36 -19.16
CA PRO A 183 4.39 12.16 -18.94
C PRO A 183 5.16 10.92 -18.46
N LYS A 184 6.47 11.02 -18.15
CA LYS A 184 7.28 9.88 -17.69
C LYS A 184 8.39 10.32 -16.72
N PRO A 185 8.08 10.57 -15.43
CA PRO A 185 9.14 10.66 -14.44
C PRO A 185 9.90 9.33 -14.43
N LEU A 186 11.19 9.37 -14.78
CA LEU A 186 12.02 8.18 -14.82
C LEU A 186 12.36 7.81 -13.37
N SER A 187 11.76 6.73 -12.87
CA SER A 187 12.27 6.10 -11.66
C SER A 187 13.70 5.66 -11.90
N SER A 188 14.62 6.20 -11.11
CA SER A 188 16.03 5.81 -11.12
C SER A 188 16.38 4.86 -9.97
N THR A 189 15.37 4.41 -9.20
CA THR A 189 15.56 3.62 -7.97
C THR A 189 14.48 2.55 -7.79
N TRP A 190 14.89 1.29 -7.66
CA TRP A 190 14.01 0.11 -7.60
C TRP A 190 14.34 -0.82 -6.43
N ALA A 191 13.34 -1.61 -6.04
CA ALA A 191 13.38 -2.78 -5.15
C ALA A 191 14.27 -2.56 -3.92
N PRO A 192 13.86 -1.68 -2.99
CA PRO A 192 14.59 -1.46 -1.77
C PRO A 192 14.40 -2.64 -0.80
N ALA A 193 15.41 -2.90 0.04
CA ALA A 193 15.32 -3.83 1.17
C ALA A 193 15.93 -3.19 2.42
N LEU A 194 15.56 -3.68 3.61
CA LEU A 194 15.93 -3.06 4.88
C LEU A 194 16.34 -4.07 5.94
N ILE A 195 17.41 -3.78 6.68
CA ILE A 195 17.76 -4.55 7.88
C ILE A 195 18.38 -3.68 8.98
N LYS A 196 18.18 -4.09 10.23
CA LYS A 196 18.82 -3.50 11.41
C LYS A 196 20.20 -4.12 11.65
N ARG A 197 21.18 -3.29 11.96
CA ARG A 197 22.54 -3.62 12.40
C ARG A 197 22.60 -3.78 13.92
N ASP A 198 23.69 -4.38 14.40
CA ASP A 198 23.89 -4.65 15.82
C ASP A 198 24.09 -3.37 16.66
N ASP A 199 24.56 -2.29 16.02
CA ASP A 199 24.67 -0.95 16.63
C ASP A 199 23.33 -0.19 16.66
N GLY A 200 22.24 -0.83 16.24
CA GLY A 200 20.89 -0.26 16.22
C GLY A 200 20.59 0.63 15.01
N LYS A 201 21.57 0.91 14.14
CA LYS A 201 21.32 1.59 12.87
C LYS A 201 20.72 0.61 11.86
N TYR A 202 20.30 1.12 10.72
CA TYR A 202 19.68 0.34 9.65
C TYR A 202 20.46 0.50 8.36
N VAL A 203 20.47 -0.53 7.54
CA VAL A 203 20.97 -0.50 6.16
C VAL A 203 19.78 -0.67 5.22
N MET A 204 19.65 0.27 4.29
CA MET A 204 18.77 0.15 3.14
C MET A 204 19.60 -0.23 1.91
N TYR A 205 19.24 -1.32 1.26
CA TYR A 205 19.76 -1.66 -0.06
C TYR A 205 18.76 -1.18 -1.11
N TYR A 206 19.24 -0.83 -2.29
CA TYR A 206 18.39 -0.39 -3.40
C TYR A 206 19.12 -0.59 -4.74
N SER A 207 18.34 -0.74 -5.81
CA SER A 207 18.87 -0.70 -7.18
C SER A 207 18.78 0.71 -7.72
N ALA A 208 19.78 1.18 -8.45
CA ALA A 208 19.69 2.46 -9.15
C ALA A 208 20.45 2.50 -10.48
N THR A 209 20.05 3.39 -11.39
CA THR A 209 20.67 3.51 -12.71
C THR A 209 22.14 3.93 -12.60
N TRP A 210 23.05 3.16 -13.19
CA TRP A 210 24.48 3.46 -13.25
C TRP A 210 24.81 4.62 -14.19
N THR A 211 25.56 5.63 -13.74
CA THR A 211 25.92 6.80 -14.57
C THR A 211 27.27 6.73 -15.26
N GLY A 212 28.14 5.82 -14.83
CA GLY A 212 29.46 5.68 -15.44
C GLY A 212 29.42 5.03 -16.81
N GLU A 213 30.61 4.77 -17.35
CA GLU A 213 30.75 4.11 -18.65
C GLU A 213 30.22 2.67 -18.62
N TYR A 214 29.73 2.22 -19.78
CA TYR A 214 29.27 0.85 -20.00
C TYR A 214 29.58 0.43 -21.45
N PRO A 215 29.83 -0.87 -21.71
CA PRO A 215 30.45 -1.34 -22.95
C PRO A 215 29.48 -1.44 -24.15
N TYR A 216 28.24 -0.98 -24.01
CA TYR A 216 27.23 -1.15 -25.06
C TYR A 216 27.39 -0.11 -26.15
N LYS A 217 27.33 -0.59 -27.40
CA LYS A 217 27.43 0.25 -28.59
C LYS A 217 26.39 1.36 -28.56
N ARG A 218 26.75 2.51 -29.12
CA ARG A 218 25.80 3.57 -29.46
C ARG A 218 25.60 3.61 -30.97
N ILE A 219 24.36 3.73 -31.41
CA ILE A 219 24.00 3.98 -32.82
C ILE A 219 23.32 5.33 -32.85
N ASN A 220 23.87 6.28 -33.64
CA ASN A 220 23.37 7.66 -33.72
C ASN A 220 23.26 8.34 -32.34
N GLY A 221 24.22 8.11 -31.44
CA GLY A 221 24.22 8.66 -30.08
C GLY A 221 23.32 7.94 -29.07
N HIS A 222 22.44 7.05 -29.51
CA HIS A 222 21.54 6.28 -28.65
C HIS A 222 22.15 4.94 -28.26
N PRO A 223 22.07 4.52 -26.99
CA PRO A 223 22.61 3.23 -26.56
C PRO A 223 21.79 2.08 -27.16
N THR A 224 22.47 1.01 -27.59
CA THR A 224 21.81 -0.18 -28.14
C THR A 224 21.18 -1.07 -27.07
N ARG A 225 21.49 -0.80 -25.80
CA ARG A 225 20.94 -1.45 -24.62
C ARG A 225 20.45 -0.40 -23.63
N PRO A 226 19.44 -0.71 -22.79
CA PRO A 226 19.09 0.19 -21.69
C PRO A 226 20.27 0.40 -20.74
N GLN A 227 20.26 1.54 -20.05
CA GLN A 227 21.28 1.83 -19.06
C GLN A 227 21.17 0.82 -17.90
N PRO A 228 22.28 0.16 -17.51
CA PRO A 228 22.25 -0.84 -16.47
C PRO A 228 21.94 -0.22 -15.10
N HIS A 229 21.35 -1.01 -14.23
CA HIS A 229 21.23 -0.68 -12.82
C HIS A 229 22.31 -1.39 -12.01
N CYS A 230 22.64 -0.83 -10.86
CA CYS A 230 23.53 -1.44 -9.89
C CYS A 230 22.90 -1.37 -8.49
N VAL A 231 23.29 -2.31 -7.63
CA VAL A 231 22.86 -2.36 -6.24
C VAL A 231 23.75 -1.43 -5.43
N GLY A 232 23.15 -0.56 -4.62
CA GLY A 232 23.83 0.22 -3.61
C GLY A 232 23.28 -0.03 -2.21
N ALA A 233 23.95 0.55 -1.23
CA ALA A 233 23.53 0.57 0.16
C ALA A 233 23.52 2.01 0.70
N ALA A 234 22.71 2.23 1.73
CA ALA A 234 22.59 3.47 2.48
C ALA A 234 22.41 3.15 3.95
N VAL A 235 23.00 3.95 4.84
CA VAL A 235 22.95 3.73 6.30
C VAL A 235 22.06 4.79 6.93
N SER A 236 21.21 4.41 7.88
CA SER A 236 20.35 5.35 8.59
C SER A 236 21.18 6.38 9.37
N LEU A 237 20.69 7.63 9.38
CA LEU A 237 21.31 8.68 10.21
C LEU A 237 21.09 8.44 11.70
N GLY A 238 19.94 7.85 12.06
CA GLY A 238 19.54 7.53 13.44
C GLY A 238 19.13 6.06 13.62
N PHE A 239 18.29 5.83 14.63
CA PHE A 239 17.82 4.51 15.07
C PHE A 239 16.34 4.27 14.74
N ASP A 240 15.84 4.89 13.68
CA ASP A 240 14.47 4.72 13.20
C ASP A 240 14.49 3.94 11.86
N PRO A 241 13.76 2.81 11.72
CA PRO A 241 13.62 2.10 10.46
C PRO A 241 13.11 2.98 9.30
N ALA A 242 12.38 4.05 9.60
CA ALA A 242 11.90 5.02 8.62
C ALA A 242 13.04 5.82 7.94
N GLY A 243 14.23 5.86 8.56
CA GLY A 243 15.36 6.66 8.10
C GLY A 243 15.32 8.10 8.64
N PRO A 244 15.83 9.10 7.87
CA PRO A 244 16.35 8.98 6.52
C PRO A 244 17.71 8.24 6.47
N TYR A 245 18.05 7.78 5.27
CA TYR A 245 19.26 7.03 4.96
C TYR A 245 20.25 7.87 4.14
N GLU A 246 21.53 7.77 4.49
CA GLU A 246 22.66 8.37 3.77
C GLU A 246 23.31 7.31 2.86
N PRO A 247 23.32 7.52 1.53
CA PRO A 247 23.83 6.53 0.59
C PRO A 247 25.36 6.46 0.58
N LEU A 248 25.90 5.27 0.32
CA LEU A 248 27.33 5.10 0.07
C LEU A 248 27.75 5.70 -1.28
N ALA A 249 29.02 6.08 -1.35
CA ALA A 249 29.62 6.72 -2.51
C ALA A 249 29.82 5.76 -3.70
N GLU A 250 29.85 4.45 -3.47
CA GLU A 250 30.08 3.40 -4.47
C GLU A 250 28.95 2.35 -4.42
N PRO A 251 28.64 1.68 -5.54
CA PRO A 251 27.69 0.57 -5.55
C PRO A 251 28.28 -0.67 -4.89
N LEU A 252 27.42 -1.48 -4.28
CA LEU A 252 27.74 -2.77 -3.69
C LEU A 252 27.97 -3.86 -4.76
N ALA A 253 27.10 -3.91 -5.78
CA ALA A 253 27.20 -4.87 -6.87
C ALA A 253 26.84 -4.22 -8.21
N CYS A 254 27.73 -4.35 -9.20
CA CYS A 254 27.60 -3.65 -10.48
C CYS A 254 28.25 -4.45 -11.63
N PRO A 255 27.76 -5.66 -11.97
CA PRO A 255 28.29 -6.48 -13.06
C PRO A 255 27.82 -5.93 -14.42
N ILE A 256 28.42 -4.81 -14.82
CA ILE A 256 27.97 -4.01 -15.97
C ILE A 256 28.01 -4.79 -17.28
N LYS A 257 28.97 -5.71 -17.47
CA LYS A 257 29.11 -6.50 -18.71
C LYS A 257 28.00 -7.54 -18.85
N GLU A 258 27.48 -7.99 -17.72
CA GLU A 258 26.42 -8.98 -17.60
C GLU A 258 25.03 -8.33 -17.56
N GLY A 259 24.93 -7.00 -17.65
CA GLY A 259 23.65 -6.27 -17.70
C GLY A 259 23.35 -5.41 -16.48
N GLY A 260 24.15 -5.53 -15.41
CA GLY A 260 23.96 -4.84 -14.14
C GLY A 260 23.39 -5.76 -13.05
N ALA A 261 23.02 -5.18 -11.92
CA ALA A 261 22.40 -5.89 -10.80
C ALA A 261 21.21 -5.11 -10.24
N ILE A 262 20.15 -5.85 -9.89
CA ILE A 262 18.92 -5.32 -9.31
C ILE A 262 18.37 -6.23 -8.21
N ASP A 263 17.31 -5.76 -7.58
CA ASP A 263 16.48 -6.47 -6.60
C ASP A 263 17.30 -7.02 -5.42
N PRO A 264 18.02 -6.15 -4.68
CA PRO A 264 18.68 -6.58 -3.48
C PRO A 264 17.65 -6.98 -2.41
N GLU A 265 17.95 -8.06 -1.69
CA GLU A 265 17.24 -8.44 -0.46
C GLU A 265 18.26 -8.85 0.59
N VAL A 266 17.87 -8.83 1.86
CA VAL A 266 18.81 -9.07 2.96
C VAL A 266 18.22 -9.99 4.02
N ILE A 267 19.05 -10.88 4.55
CA ILE A 267 18.72 -11.76 5.67
C ILE A 267 19.83 -11.70 6.71
N ARG A 268 19.43 -11.79 7.98
CA ARG A 268 20.33 -12.12 9.07
C ARG A 268 20.23 -13.62 9.35
N ASP A 269 21.35 -14.32 9.25
CA ASP A 269 21.41 -15.75 9.52
C ASP A 269 21.48 -16.02 11.04
N ILE A 270 21.30 -17.28 11.44
CA ILE A 270 21.24 -17.70 12.85
C ILE A 270 22.53 -17.44 13.63
N ASP A 271 23.68 -17.38 12.94
CA ASP A 271 24.98 -17.03 13.51
C ASP A 271 25.17 -15.51 13.68
N GLY A 272 24.14 -14.72 13.34
CA GLY A 272 24.16 -13.26 13.37
C GLY A 272 24.72 -12.61 12.10
N SER A 273 25.26 -13.38 11.16
CA SER A 273 25.85 -12.82 9.94
C SER A 273 24.80 -12.27 8.98
N LEU A 274 25.16 -11.19 8.30
CA LEU A 274 24.32 -10.55 7.29
C LEU A 274 24.65 -11.11 5.91
N TRP A 275 23.62 -11.43 5.14
CA TRP A 275 23.75 -11.88 3.76
C TRP A 275 22.82 -11.08 2.87
N VAL A 276 23.33 -10.62 1.73
CA VAL A 276 22.55 -9.88 0.74
C VAL A 276 22.46 -10.73 -0.51
N THR A 277 21.24 -10.90 -1.02
CA THR A 277 20.96 -11.48 -2.33
C THR A 277 20.69 -10.38 -3.34
N TRP A 278 20.93 -10.65 -4.61
CA TRP A 278 20.48 -9.80 -5.72
C TRP A 278 20.41 -10.62 -7.00
N LYS A 279 19.74 -10.10 -8.01
CA LYS A 279 19.78 -10.64 -9.37
C LYS A 279 20.85 -9.93 -10.21
N VAL A 280 21.58 -10.69 -11.03
CA VAL A 280 22.27 -10.13 -12.20
C VAL A 280 21.24 -9.91 -13.31
N ASP A 281 21.10 -8.66 -13.78
CA ASP A 281 20.06 -8.22 -14.70
C ASP A 281 20.38 -8.57 -16.17
N GLY A 282 20.71 -9.83 -16.45
CA GLY A 282 21.17 -10.25 -17.77
C GLY A 282 20.13 -10.12 -18.87
N ASN A 283 18.84 -10.05 -18.53
CA ASN A 283 17.80 -9.67 -19.49
C ASN A 283 18.01 -8.26 -20.08
N ASN A 284 18.76 -7.37 -19.42
CA ASN A 284 19.15 -6.06 -19.96
C ASN A 284 20.07 -6.16 -21.19
N VAL A 285 20.81 -7.28 -21.32
CA VAL A 285 21.67 -7.58 -22.48
C VAL A 285 21.11 -8.68 -23.39
N GLY A 286 19.91 -9.17 -23.11
CA GLY A 286 19.23 -10.18 -23.91
C GLY A 286 18.93 -9.72 -25.34
N LEU A 287 18.62 -10.64 -26.24
CA LEU A 287 18.42 -10.32 -27.66
C LEU A 287 17.03 -9.74 -27.99
N GLY A 288 16.24 -9.41 -26.97
CA GLY A 288 14.92 -8.79 -27.12
C GLY A 288 13.76 -9.72 -26.77
N GLY A 289 12.54 -9.27 -27.10
CA GLY A 289 11.30 -9.96 -26.74
C GLY A 289 10.77 -9.56 -25.36
N SER A 290 10.00 -10.44 -24.71
CA SER A 290 9.38 -10.12 -23.41
C SER A 290 10.45 -9.87 -22.35
N CYS A 291 10.33 -8.76 -21.63
CA CYS A 291 11.35 -8.26 -20.70
C CYS A 291 12.79 -8.29 -21.25
N GLY A 292 12.97 -8.20 -22.58
CA GLY A 292 14.28 -8.11 -23.23
C GLY A 292 15.00 -9.44 -23.46
N ASN A 293 14.42 -10.59 -23.10
CA ASN A 293 15.20 -11.83 -22.99
C ASN A 293 14.47 -13.11 -23.41
N THR A 294 13.54 -13.05 -24.37
CA THR A 294 12.89 -14.28 -24.92
C THR A 294 13.39 -14.67 -26.31
N ILE A 295 14.23 -13.86 -26.95
CA ILE A 295 14.88 -14.21 -28.22
C ILE A 295 16.17 -14.98 -27.91
N SER A 296 16.32 -16.17 -28.49
CA SER A 296 17.47 -17.05 -28.25
C SER A 296 18.76 -16.60 -28.95
N PRO A 297 19.95 -16.85 -28.35
CA PRO A 297 20.13 -17.35 -26.98
C PRO A 297 19.73 -16.29 -25.95
N GLN A 298 18.99 -16.74 -24.93
CA GLN A 298 18.60 -15.90 -23.80
C GLN A 298 19.79 -15.75 -22.83
N ALA A 299 19.96 -14.58 -22.23
CA ALA A 299 21.05 -14.29 -21.29
C ALA A 299 20.73 -14.77 -19.85
N PRO A 300 21.71 -15.33 -19.10
CA PRO A 300 21.61 -15.71 -17.67
C PRO A 300 21.02 -14.59 -16.81
N THR A 301 20.20 -14.94 -15.82
CA THR A 301 19.67 -14.00 -14.82
C THR A 301 19.85 -14.59 -13.40
N PRO A 302 21.10 -14.86 -12.98
CA PRO A 302 21.35 -15.56 -11.73
C PRO A 302 21.02 -14.70 -10.52
N ILE A 303 20.49 -15.35 -9.50
CA ILE A 303 20.42 -14.83 -8.14
C ILE A 303 21.75 -15.16 -7.45
N MET A 304 22.42 -14.12 -7.00
CA MET A 304 23.67 -14.15 -6.25
C MET A 304 23.39 -13.95 -4.76
N ILE A 305 24.28 -14.45 -3.91
CA ILE A 305 24.30 -14.16 -2.47
C ILE A 305 25.72 -13.81 -2.03
N GLN A 306 25.85 -12.88 -1.10
CA GLN A 306 27.12 -12.38 -0.57
C GLN A 306 27.02 -12.16 0.93
N LYS A 307 27.96 -12.75 1.68
CA LYS A 307 28.13 -12.47 3.11
C LYS A 307 28.67 -11.05 3.30
N MET A 308 28.15 -10.33 4.26
CA MET A 308 28.62 -9.00 4.65
C MET A 308 29.34 -9.07 5.99
N GLU A 309 30.27 -8.13 6.20
CA GLU A 309 30.81 -7.83 7.52
C GLU A 309 29.69 -7.27 8.43
N ALA A 310 29.98 -7.12 9.72
CA ALA A 310 29.00 -6.65 10.72
C ALA A 310 28.44 -5.23 10.43
N ASP A 311 29.12 -4.44 9.60
CA ASP A 311 28.64 -3.13 9.15
C ASP A 311 27.46 -3.23 8.15
N GLY A 312 27.20 -4.43 7.60
CA GLY A 312 26.17 -4.66 6.62
C GLY A 312 26.41 -3.97 5.27
N VAL A 313 27.63 -3.51 4.99
CA VAL A 313 27.92 -2.79 3.73
C VAL A 313 29.24 -3.20 3.10
N THR A 314 30.12 -3.85 3.86
CA THR A 314 31.41 -4.37 3.38
C THR A 314 31.27 -5.85 3.01
N PRO A 315 31.48 -6.24 1.73
CA PRO A 315 31.46 -7.65 1.34
C PRO A 315 32.63 -8.44 1.92
N VAL A 316 32.33 -9.61 2.49
CA VAL A 316 33.36 -10.58 2.89
C VAL A 316 33.96 -11.20 1.62
N LYS A 317 35.28 -11.15 1.47
CA LYS A 317 35.95 -11.64 0.27
C LYS A 317 35.78 -13.15 0.09
N GLY A 318 35.52 -13.57 -1.14
CA GLY A 318 35.46 -15.00 -1.51
C GLY A 318 34.15 -15.71 -1.18
N THR A 319 33.13 -15.01 -0.68
CA THR A 319 31.83 -15.63 -0.34
C THR A 319 30.71 -15.38 -1.36
N LEU A 320 30.97 -14.60 -2.42
CA LEU A 320 30.02 -14.39 -3.51
C LEU A 320 29.67 -15.73 -4.17
N THR A 321 28.40 -16.11 -4.14
CA THR A 321 27.93 -17.41 -4.62
C THR A 321 26.67 -17.24 -5.47
N GLN A 322 26.59 -17.94 -6.60
CA GLN A 322 25.33 -18.07 -7.34
C GLN A 322 24.48 -19.16 -6.69
N ILE A 323 23.22 -18.85 -6.35
CA ILE A 323 22.34 -19.78 -5.64
C ILE A 323 21.18 -20.31 -6.49
N LEU A 324 20.78 -19.58 -7.54
CA LEU A 324 19.73 -19.98 -8.47
C LEU A 324 19.92 -19.21 -9.80
N ASP A 325 19.53 -19.79 -10.93
CA ASP A 325 19.41 -19.09 -12.22
C ASP A 325 18.12 -19.55 -12.91
N ARG A 326 17.68 -18.80 -13.92
CA ARG A 326 16.50 -19.15 -14.72
C ARG A 326 16.73 -20.49 -15.45
N THR A 327 15.62 -21.15 -15.70
CA THR A 327 15.51 -22.30 -16.61
C THR A 327 14.59 -21.92 -17.76
N GLU A 328 14.47 -22.77 -18.78
CA GLU A 328 13.54 -22.54 -19.89
C GLU A 328 12.07 -22.38 -19.41
N LEU A 329 11.71 -23.01 -18.28
CA LEU A 329 10.38 -22.92 -17.67
C LEU A 329 10.09 -21.56 -17.02
N ASP A 330 11.09 -20.70 -16.86
CA ASP A 330 10.92 -19.38 -16.26
C ASP A 330 10.65 -18.27 -17.29
N GLY A 331 10.77 -18.59 -18.58
CA GLY A 331 10.71 -17.61 -19.65
C GLY A 331 11.89 -16.62 -19.57
N PRO A 332 11.66 -15.30 -19.65
CA PRO A 332 12.74 -14.34 -19.85
C PRO A 332 13.69 -14.19 -18.67
N LEU A 333 13.28 -14.47 -17.44
CA LEU A 333 14.07 -14.20 -16.24
C LEU A 333 13.52 -14.89 -14.99
N VAL A 334 14.40 -14.98 -13.99
CA VAL A 334 14.04 -15.02 -12.57
C VAL A 334 14.56 -13.74 -11.90
N GLU A 335 13.82 -13.19 -10.93
CA GLU A 335 14.16 -11.93 -10.23
C GLU A 335 13.50 -11.79 -8.86
N ALA A 336 13.67 -10.63 -8.21
CA ALA A 336 13.10 -10.31 -6.90
C ALA A 336 13.28 -11.44 -5.86
N PRO A 337 14.54 -11.80 -5.51
CA PRO A 337 14.79 -12.81 -4.50
C PRO A 337 14.24 -12.35 -3.13
N ALA A 338 13.59 -13.25 -2.40
CA ALA A 338 13.35 -13.07 -0.98
C ALA A 338 13.72 -14.33 -0.22
N LEU A 339 14.63 -14.20 0.73
CA LEU A 339 15.21 -15.32 1.45
C LEU A 339 14.77 -15.29 2.91
N VAL A 340 14.17 -16.38 3.38
CA VAL A 340 13.78 -16.54 4.78
C VAL A 340 14.31 -17.86 5.31
N ARG A 341 14.66 -17.88 6.60
CA ARG A 341 14.98 -19.09 7.33
C ARG A 341 13.81 -19.43 8.24
N THR A 342 13.28 -20.65 8.17
CA THR A 342 12.20 -21.14 9.04
C THR A 342 12.74 -21.50 10.42
N HIS A 343 11.84 -21.63 11.40
CA HIS A 343 12.19 -22.14 12.75
C HIS A 343 12.79 -23.56 12.71
N GLU A 344 12.36 -24.38 11.74
CA GLU A 344 12.91 -25.73 11.48
C GLU A 344 14.30 -25.71 10.84
N GLY A 345 14.83 -24.52 10.51
CA GLY A 345 16.18 -24.35 9.96
C GLY A 345 16.30 -24.51 8.45
N LYS A 346 15.17 -24.54 7.72
CA LYS A 346 15.14 -24.56 6.26
C LYS A 346 15.24 -23.15 5.70
N TYR A 347 15.93 -23.00 4.56
CA TYR A 347 16.02 -21.75 3.83
C TYR A 347 15.09 -21.78 2.62
N PHE A 348 14.14 -20.86 2.58
CA PHE A 348 13.22 -20.67 1.47
C PHE A 348 13.63 -19.44 0.66
N LEU A 349 14.04 -19.66 -0.59
CA LEU A 349 14.27 -18.62 -1.58
C LEU A 349 13.02 -18.47 -2.44
N PHE A 350 12.24 -17.44 -2.17
CA PHE A 350 11.19 -16.96 -3.07
C PHE A 350 11.82 -16.17 -4.21
N PHE A 351 11.26 -16.29 -5.39
CA PHE A 351 11.68 -15.51 -6.55
C PHE A 351 10.51 -15.35 -7.51
N SER A 352 10.55 -14.28 -8.29
CA SER A 352 9.61 -14.05 -9.37
C SER A 352 10.13 -14.62 -10.68
N SER A 353 9.24 -15.10 -11.53
CA SER A 353 9.55 -15.61 -12.86
C SER A 353 8.58 -15.02 -13.88
N GLY A 354 9.04 -14.85 -15.13
CA GLY A 354 8.23 -14.24 -16.20
C GLY A 354 8.53 -12.76 -16.36
N CYS A 355 7.57 -11.96 -16.85
CA CYS A 355 7.77 -10.53 -17.07
C CYS A 355 6.70 -9.71 -16.35
N THR A 356 7.10 -8.79 -15.47
CA THR A 356 6.18 -7.93 -14.67
C THR A 356 5.21 -7.08 -15.50
N ARG A 357 5.48 -6.95 -16.81
CA ARG A 357 4.64 -6.24 -17.79
C ARG A 357 3.63 -7.13 -18.51
N SER A 358 3.57 -8.43 -18.19
CA SER A 358 2.65 -9.40 -18.79
C SER A 358 2.07 -10.37 -17.76
N PRO A 359 0.95 -11.06 -18.07
CA PRO A 359 0.35 -12.08 -17.20
C PRO A 359 1.25 -13.27 -16.84
N SER A 360 2.41 -13.44 -17.49
CA SER A 360 3.37 -14.50 -17.17
C SER A 360 4.10 -14.32 -15.84
N TYR A 361 4.07 -13.13 -15.24
CA TYR A 361 4.73 -12.90 -13.95
C TYR A 361 4.10 -13.75 -12.84
N SER A 362 4.94 -14.41 -12.05
CA SER A 362 4.54 -15.37 -11.03
C SER A 362 5.55 -15.43 -9.89
N VAL A 363 5.09 -15.86 -8.71
CA VAL A 363 5.95 -16.19 -7.55
C VAL A 363 6.17 -17.69 -7.50
N LYS A 364 7.44 -18.08 -7.40
CA LYS A 364 7.90 -19.45 -7.15
C LYS A 364 8.80 -19.44 -5.91
N TYR A 365 9.14 -20.63 -5.41
CA TYR A 365 10.13 -20.76 -4.34
C TYR A 365 11.00 -22.01 -4.55
N ALA A 366 12.13 -22.01 -3.87
CA ALA A 366 13.05 -23.13 -3.77
C ALA A 366 13.56 -23.26 -2.33
N VAL A 367 13.92 -24.47 -1.91
CA VAL A 367 14.28 -24.79 -0.52
C VAL A 367 15.69 -25.37 -0.45
N ALA A 368 16.42 -25.02 0.61
CA ALA A 368 17.75 -25.55 0.91
C ALA A 368 17.96 -25.75 2.42
N ASP A 369 18.89 -26.63 2.79
CA ASP A 369 19.34 -26.80 4.18
C ASP A 369 20.44 -25.81 4.58
N LYS A 370 21.00 -25.08 3.61
CA LYS A 370 22.04 -24.07 3.83
C LYS A 370 21.69 -22.79 3.09
N ILE A 371 22.07 -21.65 3.65
CA ILE A 371 21.80 -20.33 3.07
C ILE A 371 22.38 -20.17 1.65
N THR A 372 23.50 -20.84 1.35
CA THR A 372 24.14 -20.84 0.03
C THR A 372 23.66 -21.96 -0.90
N GLY A 373 22.61 -22.70 -0.52
CA GLY A 373 22.07 -23.81 -1.29
C GLY A 373 22.80 -25.15 -1.10
N PRO A 374 22.60 -26.12 -2.01
CA PRO A 374 21.83 -26.00 -3.25
C PRO A 374 20.33 -25.83 -3.01
N TYR A 375 19.68 -24.97 -3.80
CA TYR A 375 18.23 -24.74 -3.72
C TYR A 375 17.48 -25.67 -4.66
N VAL A 376 16.53 -26.43 -4.11
CA VAL A 376 15.63 -27.31 -4.85
C VAL A 376 14.31 -26.59 -5.08
N ARG A 377 13.95 -26.37 -6.34
CA ARG A 377 12.70 -25.68 -6.71
C ARG A 377 11.48 -26.50 -6.29
N ALA A 378 10.47 -25.82 -5.76
CA ALA A 378 9.15 -26.42 -5.58
C ALA A 378 8.55 -26.81 -6.94
N SER A 379 7.79 -27.90 -6.98
CA SER A 379 7.09 -28.35 -8.19
C SER A 379 5.97 -27.41 -8.60
N GLU A 380 5.29 -26.80 -7.63
CA GLU A 380 4.16 -25.92 -7.84
C GLU A 380 4.55 -24.44 -7.83
N THR A 381 3.86 -23.66 -8.66
CA THR A 381 3.97 -22.19 -8.65
C THR A 381 3.06 -21.62 -7.57
N LEU A 382 3.62 -20.85 -6.63
CA LEU A 382 2.91 -20.34 -5.46
C LEU A 382 1.81 -19.34 -5.83
N LEU A 383 2.15 -18.33 -6.63
CA LEU A 383 1.19 -17.33 -7.13
C LEU A 383 1.40 -17.13 -8.63
N LYS A 384 0.33 -17.17 -9.41
CA LYS A 384 0.33 -16.88 -10.85
C LYS A 384 -0.94 -16.12 -11.24
N THR A 385 -0.98 -15.59 -12.45
CA THR A 385 -2.23 -15.00 -12.96
C THR A 385 -3.38 -16.00 -12.87
N GLY A 386 -4.51 -15.53 -12.33
CA GLY A 386 -5.70 -16.34 -12.03
C GLY A 386 -5.76 -16.81 -10.58
N THR A 387 -4.63 -17.03 -9.91
CA THR A 387 -4.60 -17.36 -8.47
C THR A 387 -5.27 -16.24 -7.69
N PHE A 388 -6.33 -16.56 -6.95
CA PHE A 388 -7.14 -15.59 -6.20
C PHE A 388 -7.74 -14.44 -7.02
N GLY A 389 -7.73 -14.53 -8.37
CA GLY A 389 -8.14 -13.44 -9.26
C GLY A 389 -7.07 -12.35 -9.45
N LEU A 390 -5.83 -12.63 -9.07
CA LEU A 390 -4.68 -11.74 -9.27
C LEU A 390 -4.17 -11.82 -10.71
N GLU A 391 -3.56 -10.75 -11.19
CA GLU A 391 -2.84 -10.72 -12.46
C GLU A 391 -1.38 -10.35 -12.19
N ALA A 392 -0.46 -11.11 -12.79
CA ALA A 392 0.98 -10.91 -12.66
C ALA A 392 1.44 -10.67 -11.21
N PRO A 393 1.08 -11.54 -10.23
CA PRO A 393 1.57 -11.41 -8.86
C PRO A 393 3.06 -11.71 -8.80
N GLY A 394 3.81 -10.93 -8.03
CA GLY A 394 5.25 -11.09 -7.92
C GLY A 394 5.89 -10.06 -7.01
N SER A 395 7.22 -10.17 -6.89
CA SER A 395 8.09 -9.39 -6.01
C SER A 395 7.57 -9.34 -4.58
N VAL A 396 8.06 -10.26 -3.76
CA VAL A 396 7.57 -10.48 -2.39
C VAL A 396 8.55 -9.93 -1.38
N GLY A 397 8.03 -9.32 -0.31
CA GLY A 397 8.75 -9.01 0.92
C GLY A 397 8.17 -9.82 2.05
N ILE A 398 9.03 -10.45 2.85
CA ILE A 398 8.62 -11.35 3.93
C ILE A 398 9.35 -10.98 5.20
N ALA A 399 8.62 -10.84 6.30
CA ALA A 399 9.19 -10.67 7.63
C ALA A 399 8.35 -11.40 8.68
N ALA A 400 8.98 -11.81 9.77
CA ALA A 400 8.30 -12.38 10.93
C ALA A 400 7.89 -11.25 11.90
N ASP A 401 6.76 -11.41 12.58
CA ASP A 401 6.42 -10.60 13.76
C ASP A 401 7.05 -11.15 15.05
N ASP A 402 6.82 -10.45 16.16
CA ASP A 402 7.30 -10.84 17.51
C ASP A 402 6.78 -12.22 17.95
N ASP A 403 5.64 -12.66 17.41
CA ASP A 403 5.07 -13.99 17.68
C ASP A 403 5.75 -15.08 16.83
N GLY A 404 6.61 -14.70 15.88
CA GLY A 404 7.31 -15.62 14.98
C GLY A 404 6.51 -16.00 13.74
N GLY A 405 5.38 -15.33 13.49
CA GLY A 405 4.52 -15.52 12.34
C GLY A 405 5.01 -14.78 11.11
N TYR A 406 5.21 -15.51 10.01
CA TYR A 406 5.66 -14.91 8.76
C TYR A 406 4.52 -14.22 8.03
N ARG A 407 4.73 -12.94 7.73
CA ARG A 407 3.83 -12.16 6.87
C ARG A 407 4.51 -11.86 5.55
N MET A 408 3.71 -11.81 4.50
CA MET A 408 4.19 -11.50 3.15
C MET A 408 3.40 -10.33 2.59
N ALA A 409 4.13 -9.37 2.02
CA ALA A 409 3.60 -8.38 1.09
C ALA A 409 4.11 -8.70 -0.31
N PHE A 410 3.30 -8.42 -1.32
CA PHE A 410 3.68 -8.61 -2.71
C PHE A 410 2.88 -7.68 -3.61
N HIS A 411 3.35 -7.46 -4.84
CA HIS A 411 2.59 -6.68 -5.79
C HIS A 411 1.74 -7.54 -6.73
N ALA A 412 0.65 -7.01 -7.24
CA ALA A 412 -0.03 -7.56 -8.41
C ALA A 412 -0.57 -6.45 -9.32
N ARG A 413 -0.65 -6.74 -10.63
CA ARG A 413 -1.11 -5.79 -11.63
C ARG A 413 -2.61 -5.55 -11.49
N SER A 414 -3.00 -4.28 -11.39
CA SER A 414 -4.40 -3.89 -11.21
C SER A 414 -4.70 -2.55 -11.90
N PRO A 415 -5.90 -2.35 -12.45
CA PRO A 415 -6.32 -1.03 -12.91
C PRO A 415 -6.39 -0.04 -11.73
N ASN A 416 -5.95 1.18 -11.99
CA ASN A 416 -6.12 2.35 -11.15
C ASN A 416 -6.80 3.43 -12.01
N LYS A 417 -7.96 3.92 -11.56
CA LYS A 417 -8.80 4.85 -12.32
C LYS A 417 -8.08 6.16 -12.65
N LEU A 418 -7.14 6.57 -11.81
CA LEU A 418 -6.47 7.87 -11.89
C LEU A 418 -5.20 7.78 -12.73
N ILE A 419 -4.40 6.73 -12.51
CA ILE A 419 -3.03 6.67 -13.02
C ILE A 419 -2.91 5.80 -14.29
N GLY A 420 -3.56 4.64 -14.35
CA GLY A 420 -3.34 3.63 -15.39
C GLY A 420 -3.33 2.22 -14.79
N ARG A 421 -2.61 1.26 -15.39
CA ARG A 421 -2.42 -0.07 -14.78
C ARG A 421 -1.17 -0.09 -13.92
N VAL A 422 -1.38 -0.16 -12.61
CA VAL A 422 -0.35 -0.08 -11.58
C VAL A 422 -0.09 -1.44 -10.94
N ARG A 423 0.93 -1.53 -10.11
CA ARG A 423 1.24 -2.65 -9.24
C ARG A 423 0.79 -2.28 -7.82
N LYS A 424 -0.35 -2.84 -7.39
CA LYS A 424 -0.91 -2.61 -6.04
C LYS A 424 -0.27 -3.56 -5.05
N MET A 425 -0.17 -3.17 -3.78
CA MET A 425 0.33 -4.06 -2.72
C MET A 425 -0.79 -4.92 -2.16
N TYR A 426 -0.52 -6.20 -2.04
CA TYR A 426 -1.33 -7.20 -1.37
C TYR A 426 -0.55 -7.79 -0.20
N THR A 427 -1.26 -8.31 0.79
CA THR A 427 -0.71 -8.88 2.02
C THR A 427 -1.35 -10.24 2.31
N THR A 428 -0.59 -11.12 2.96
CA THR A 428 -1.02 -12.46 3.37
C THR A 428 -0.15 -12.96 4.54
N THR A 429 -0.52 -14.11 5.10
CA THR A 429 0.25 -14.84 6.11
C THR A 429 0.78 -16.12 5.49
N LEU A 430 2.02 -16.49 5.84
CA LEU A 430 2.64 -17.72 5.39
C LEU A 430 2.68 -18.75 6.52
N LYS A 431 2.40 -20.00 6.18
CA LYS A 431 2.66 -21.16 7.02
C LYS A 431 3.68 -22.06 6.32
N PHE A 432 4.78 -22.36 6.99
CA PHE A 432 5.80 -23.29 6.52
C PHE A 432 5.58 -24.66 7.16
N THR A 433 5.81 -25.74 6.42
CA THR A 433 5.72 -27.11 6.94
C THR A 433 6.74 -27.98 6.19
N GLY A 434 7.86 -28.31 6.83
CA GLY A 434 8.98 -28.97 6.17
C GLY A 434 9.49 -28.14 4.99
N ASP A 435 9.42 -28.71 3.78
CA ASP A 435 9.91 -28.08 2.54
C ASP A 435 8.78 -27.39 1.73
N THR A 436 7.59 -27.17 2.31
CA THR A 436 6.47 -26.48 1.66
C THR A 436 6.06 -25.20 2.39
N VAL A 437 5.40 -24.31 1.65
CA VAL A 437 4.79 -23.09 2.16
C VAL A 437 3.40 -22.88 1.59
N GLU A 438 2.48 -22.43 2.44
CA GLU A 438 1.10 -22.14 2.09
C GLU A 438 0.72 -20.72 2.53
N LEU A 439 -0.21 -20.10 1.79
CA LEU A 439 -0.84 -18.84 2.19
C LEU A 439 -2.07 -19.18 3.03
N VAL A 440 -2.12 -18.67 4.26
CA VAL A 440 -3.18 -18.96 5.22
C VAL A 440 -3.88 -17.68 5.67
N PHE A 441 -5.09 -17.81 6.23
CA PHE A 441 -5.72 -16.68 6.89
C PHE A 441 -4.96 -16.35 8.18
N ALA A 442 -4.89 -15.05 8.53
CA ALA A 442 -4.21 -14.62 9.75
C ALA A 442 -4.77 -15.26 11.04
N LYS A 443 -6.06 -15.63 11.03
CA LYS A 443 -6.70 -16.34 12.16
C LYS A 443 -6.20 -17.79 12.29
N GLU A 444 -6.05 -18.50 11.17
CA GLU A 444 -5.61 -19.90 11.14
C GLU A 444 -4.16 -20.05 11.63
N TRP A 445 -3.33 -19.02 11.47
CA TRP A 445 -2.00 -18.99 12.08
C TRP A 445 -2.06 -18.97 13.62
N LYS A 446 -2.93 -18.13 14.21
CA LYS A 446 -3.04 -18.02 15.67
C LYS A 446 -3.51 -19.31 16.32
N ASP A 447 -4.49 -19.98 15.70
CA ASP A 447 -5.03 -21.24 16.21
C ASP A 447 -3.93 -22.34 16.24
N HIS A 448 -3.02 -22.38 15.25
CA HIS A 448 -1.88 -23.31 15.22
C HIS A 448 -0.82 -23.02 16.30
N GLU A 449 -0.56 -21.74 16.60
CA GLU A 449 0.37 -21.36 17.65
C GLU A 449 -0.11 -21.77 19.05
N ASP A 450 -1.41 -21.63 19.30
CA ASP A 450 -2.02 -22.01 20.58
C ASP A 450 -1.95 -23.53 20.80
N GLU A 451 -2.07 -24.34 19.73
CA GLU A 451 -1.88 -25.79 19.78
C GLU A 451 -0.43 -26.21 20.06
N HIS A 452 0.57 -25.48 19.53
CA HIS A 452 1.99 -25.77 19.80
C HIS A 452 2.49 -25.22 21.15
N LYS A 453 1.87 -24.19 21.71
CA LYS A 453 2.18 -23.69 23.06
C LYS A 453 1.53 -24.53 24.17
N SER A 454 0.53 -25.35 23.84
CA SER A 454 -0.19 -26.22 24.78
C SER A 454 0.24 -27.69 24.74
N ALA A 455 1.15 -28.05 23.83
CA ALA A 455 1.85 -29.33 23.76
C ALA A 455 3.25 -29.23 24.37
#